data_AF-A0A4Q7QBD8-F1
#
_entry.id   AF-A0A4Q7QBD8-F1
#
_cell.length_a   1.000
_cell.length_b   1.000
_cell.length_c   1.000
_cell.angle_alpha   90.00
_cell.angle_beta   90.00
_cell.angle_gamma   90.00
#
_symmetry.space_group_name_H-M   'P 1'
#
loop_
_entity.id
_entity.type
_entity.pdbx_description
1 polymer ?
#
loop_
_entity_poly.entity_id
_entity_poly.type
_entity_poly.pdbx_seq_one_letter_code
_entity_poly.pdbx_strand_id
1 'polypeptide(L)'
;MANADESDDKLRKLSDQLDAIDEARAEAEGDRYNWWAVVVGPLRLAGYVGSQHLGWLFAGFHLVVASTGILFFFLPGNLPNLGAALVVGALFGFGAFLAQMWAIQVEREAGRQEDEYRKLLRDLDLRQQSVERKIRRETRRLERG
;
A
#
# COMPACT_ATOMS: atom_id res chain seq x y z
N MET A 1 -37.28 23.54 -17.61
CA MET A 1 -35.80 23.69 -17.57
C MET A 1 -35.24 23.62 -16.14
N ALA A 2 -35.97 24.04 -15.10
CA ALA A 2 -35.50 23.98 -13.71
C ALA A 2 -35.17 22.56 -13.17
N ASN A 3 -35.91 21.51 -13.56
CA ASN A 3 -35.68 20.15 -13.04
C ASN A 3 -34.35 19.49 -13.45
N ALA A 4 -33.70 19.95 -14.52
CA ALA A 4 -32.45 19.36 -14.98
C ALA A 4 -31.25 19.80 -14.12
N ASP A 5 -31.27 21.06 -13.69
CA ASP A 5 -30.20 21.67 -12.88
C ASP A 5 -30.19 21.10 -11.44
N GLU A 6 -31.37 20.87 -10.88
CA GLU A 6 -31.53 20.24 -9.56
C GLU A 6 -31.06 18.77 -9.54
N SER A 7 -31.25 18.06 -10.65
CA SER A 7 -30.80 16.67 -10.77
C SER A 7 -29.27 16.58 -10.84
N ASP A 8 -28.62 17.50 -11.54
CA ASP A 8 -27.16 17.54 -11.65
C ASP A 8 -26.48 17.95 -10.32
N ASP A 9 -27.06 18.89 -9.58
CA ASP A 9 -26.55 19.27 -8.24
C ASP A 9 -26.65 18.11 -7.24
N LYS A 10 -27.74 17.34 -7.31
CA LYS A 10 -27.95 16.16 -6.46
C LYS A 10 -26.96 15.04 -6.78
N LEU A 11 -26.64 14.83 -8.06
CA LEU A 11 -25.64 13.85 -8.49
C LEU A 11 -24.22 14.23 -8.03
N ARG A 12 -23.86 15.51 -8.08
CA ARG A 12 -22.58 16.01 -7.57
C ARG A 12 -22.44 15.75 -6.06
N LYS A 13 -23.45 16.12 -5.27
CA LYS A 13 -23.45 15.86 -3.82
C LYS A 13 -23.35 14.38 -3.46
N LEU A 14 -24.00 13.50 -4.23
CA LEU A 14 -23.90 12.06 -4.04
C LEU A 14 -22.49 11.53 -4.37
N SER A 15 -21.85 12.06 -5.43
CA SER A 15 -20.47 11.74 -5.76
C SER A 15 -19.51 12.15 -4.65
N ASP A 16 -19.62 13.39 -4.16
CA ASP A 16 -18.76 13.90 -3.08
C ASP A 16 -18.93 13.09 -1.79
N GLN A 17 -20.15 12.63 -1.49
CA GLN A 17 -20.41 11.76 -0.34
C GLN A 17 -19.81 10.36 -0.51
N LEU A 18 -19.82 9.80 -1.72
CA LEU A 18 -19.19 8.51 -2.02
C LEU A 18 -17.67 8.60 -1.85
N ASP A 19 -17.05 9.65 -2.37
CA ASP A 19 -15.61 9.87 -2.24
C ASP A 19 -15.19 10.02 -0.77
N ALA A 20 -15.96 10.76 0.03
CA ALA A 20 -15.70 10.91 1.47
C ALA A 20 -15.87 9.61 2.27
N ILE A 21 -16.83 8.75 1.88
CA ILE A 21 -17.03 7.44 2.51
C ILE A 21 -15.88 6.48 2.14
N ASP A 22 -15.44 6.49 0.89
CA ASP A 22 -14.33 5.65 0.44
C ASP A 22 -13.02 6.07 1.11
N GLU A 23 -12.79 7.37 1.31
CA GLU A 23 -11.62 7.90 2.04
C GLU A 23 -11.64 7.48 3.52
N ALA A 24 -12.79 7.65 4.21
CA ALA A 24 -12.93 7.22 5.60
C ALA A 24 -12.78 5.69 5.77
N ARG A 25 -13.21 4.91 4.77
CA ARG A 25 -13.05 3.46 4.76
C ARG A 25 -11.59 3.05 4.55
N ALA A 26 -10.87 3.74 3.67
CA ALA A 26 -9.45 3.51 3.45
C ALA A 26 -8.62 3.81 4.72
N GLU A 27 -8.94 4.88 5.45
CA GLU A 27 -8.31 5.17 6.75
C GLU A 27 -8.61 4.07 7.79
N ALA A 28 -9.87 3.65 7.91
CA ALA A 28 -10.29 2.63 8.86
C ALA A 28 -9.70 1.23 8.55
N GLU A 29 -9.55 0.88 7.27
CA GLU A 29 -8.90 -0.37 6.85
C GLU A 29 -7.37 -0.30 7.05
N GLY A 30 -6.74 0.86 6.81
CA GLY A 30 -5.31 1.07 7.06
C GLY A 30 -4.89 0.85 8.51
N ASP A 31 -5.71 1.31 9.47
CA ASP A 31 -5.43 1.11 10.90
C ASP A 31 -5.60 -0.33 11.37
N ARG A 32 -6.43 -1.11 10.68
CA ARG A 32 -6.76 -2.49 11.06
C ARG A 32 -5.63 -3.48 10.81
N TYR A 33 -4.65 -3.14 9.97
CA TYR A 33 -3.50 -3.99 9.64
C TYR A 33 -2.23 -3.67 10.46
N ASN A 34 -2.23 -2.63 11.29
CA ASN A 34 -1.03 -2.17 12.03
C ASN A 34 -0.93 -2.65 13.48
N TRP A 35 -1.77 -3.60 13.92
CA TRP A 35 -1.63 -4.17 15.26
C TRP A 35 -0.83 -5.48 15.19
N TRP A 36 0.42 -5.42 15.62
CA TRP A 36 1.15 -6.64 15.97
C TRP A 36 0.98 -6.84 17.49
N ALA A 37 0.53 -8.02 17.89
CA ALA A 37 0.44 -8.41 19.29
C ALA A 37 1.38 -9.58 19.52
N VAL A 38 2.53 -9.32 20.14
CA VAL A 38 3.41 -10.38 20.63
C VAL A 38 2.90 -10.75 22.02
N VAL A 39 2.35 -11.96 22.12
CA VAL A 39 1.88 -12.53 23.40
C VAL A 39 2.99 -13.44 23.93
N VAL A 40 3.66 -13.02 25.00
CA VAL A 40 4.64 -13.86 25.72
C VAL A 40 4.12 -14.06 27.15
N GLY A 41 3.38 -15.14 27.36
CA GLY A 41 2.75 -15.45 28.65
C GLY A 41 1.70 -14.40 29.06
N PRO A 42 1.63 -13.97 30.34
CA PRO A 42 0.66 -12.97 30.79
C PRO A 42 0.97 -11.55 30.29
N LEU A 43 2.15 -11.32 29.70
CA LEU A 43 2.54 -10.03 29.15
C LEU A 43 2.07 -9.93 27.70
N ARG A 44 1.12 -9.03 27.47
CA ARG A 44 0.68 -8.61 26.14
C ARG A 44 1.41 -7.34 25.78
N LEU A 45 2.45 -7.45 24.96
CA LEU A 45 3.06 -6.30 24.31
C LEU A 45 2.23 -6.00 23.06
N ALA A 46 1.16 -5.23 23.28
CA ALA A 46 0.38 -4.63 22.21
C ALA A 46 0.89 -3.19 22.05
N GLY A 47 1.54 -2.91 20.93
CA GLY A 47 2.08 -1.59 20.64
C GLY A 47 1.85 -1.23 19.19
N TYR A 48 1.44 0.02 18.94
CA TYR A 48 1.41 0.57 17.59
C TYR A 48 2.85 0.92 17.19
N VAL A 49 3.65 -0.09 16.85
CA VAL A 49 4.98 0.16 16.26
C VAL A 49 4.80 0.18 14.75
N GLY A 50 4.85 1.39 14.19
CA GLY A 50 4.82 1.58 12.75
C GLY A 50 5.89 0.73 12.08
N SER A 51 5.56 0.15 10.93
CA SER A 51 6.46 -0.70 10.12
C SER A 51 7.86 -0.11 9.93
N GLN A 52 7.95 1.22 9.85
CA GLN A 52 9.20 1.96 9.75
C GLN A 52 10.12 1.77 10.97
N HIS A 53 9.57 1.76 12.20
CA HIS A 53 10.35 1.52 13.41
C HIS A 53 10.89 0.08 13.47
N LEU A 54 10.08 -0.90 13.05
CA LEU A 54 10.52 -2.29 13.00
C LEU A 54 11.67 -2.46 11.99
N GLY A 55 11.59 -1.78 10.84
CA GLY A 55 12.66 -1.73 9.86
C GLY A 55 13.96 -1.14 10.41
N TRP A 56 13.88 -0.02 11.14
CA TRP A 56 15.04 0.58 11.81
C TRP A 56 15.65 -0.34 12.86
N LEU A 57 14.82 -1.00 13.67
CA LEU A 57 15.28 -1.93 14.71
C LEU A 57 15.95 -3.16 14.10
N PHE A 58 15.39 -3.70 13.02
CA PHE A 58 15.97 -4.81 12.27
C PHE A 58 17.32 -4.43 11.65
N ALA A 59 17.40 -3.27 10.99
CA ALA A 59 18.63 -2.76 10.40
C ALA A 59 19.70 -2.50 11.48
N GLY A 60 19.32 -1.89 12.59
CA GLY A 60 20.20 -1.64 13.73
C GLY A 60 20.74 -2.94 14.35
N PHE A 61 19.89 -3.95 14.52
CA PHE A 61 20.32 -5.27 14.99
C PHE A 61 21.37 -5.89 14.05
N HIS A 62 21.13 -5.89 12.74
CA HIS A 62 22.08 -6.44 11.78
C HIS A 62 23.40 -5.66 11.73
N LEU A 63 23.35 -4.33 11.90
CA LEU A 63 24.54 -3.49 12.03
C LEU A 63 25.38 -3.91 13.24
N VAL A 64 24.75 -4.09 14.41
CA VAL A 64 25.43 -4.52 15.64
C VAL A 64 26.04 -5.92 15.48
N VAL A 65 25.30 -6.87 14.90
CA VAL A 65 25.79 -8.23 14.64
C VAL A 65 26.98 -8.22 13.69
N ALA A 66 26.90 -7.46 12.59
CA ALA A 66 28.00 -7.32 11.63
C ALA A 66 29.23 -6.68 12.28
N SER A 67 29.08 -5.59 13.03
CA SER A 67 30.18 -4.94 13.75
C SER A 67 30.83 -5.88 14.77
N THR A 68 30.02 -6.66 15.50
CA THR A 68 30.53 -7.65 16.47
C THR A 68 31.29 -8.78 15.75
N GLY A 69 30.76 -9.25 14.62
CA GLY A 69 31.43 -10.25 13.79
C GLY A 69 32.77 -9.77 13.24
N ILE A 70 32.83 -8.52 12.77
CA ILE A 70 34.08 -7.86 12.34
C ILE A 70 35.07 -7.77 13.51
N LEU A 71 34.62 -7.42 14.71
CA LEU A 71 35.49 -7.37 15.89
C LEU A 71 36.08 -8.76 16.21
N PHE A 72 35.25 -9.80 16.19
CA PHE A 72 35.69 -11.19 16.43
C PHE A 72 36.65 -11.72 15.35
N PHE A 73 36.61 -11.18 14.14
CA PHE A 73 37.51 -11.54 13.06
C PHE A 73 38.98 -11.23 13.38
N PHE A 74 39.25 -10.15 14.12
CA PHE A 74 40.61 -9.71 14.47
C PHE A 74 41.14 -10.33 15.78
N LEU A 75 40.34 -11.10 16.50
CA LEU A 75 40.76 -11.72 17.75
C LEU A 75 41.45 -13.08 17.48
N PRO A 76 42.52 -13.41 18.22
CA PRO A 76 43.22 -14.68 18.04
C PRO A 76 42.38 -15.88 18.50
N GLY A 77 42.73 -17.08 18.02
CA GLY A 77 42.08 -18.34 18.39
C GLY A 77 40.99 -18.76 17.40
N ASN A 78 39.91 -19.38 17.90
CA ASN A 78 38.79 -19.87 17.07
C ASN A 78 37.69 -18.82 16.80
N LEU A 79 37.83 -17.62 17.36
CA LEU A 79 36.86 -16.53 17.20
C LEU A 79 36.70 -16.01 15.76
N PRO A 80 37.72 -16.02 14.88
CA PRO A 80 37.55 -15.54 13.50
C PRO A 80 36.52 -16.33 12.69
N ASN A 81 36.40 -17.65 12.93
CA ASN A 81 35.39 -18.48 12.26
C ASN A 81 33.97 -18.08 12.69
N LEU A 82 33.78 -17.79 13.98
CA LEU A 82 32.51 -17.28 14.51
C LEU A 82 32.22 -15.88 13.96
N GLY A 83 33.22 -15.01 13.92
CA GLY A 83 33.11 -13.66 13.36
C GLY A 83 32.68 -13.67 11.89
N ALA A 84 33.31 -14.53 11.07
CA ALA A 84 32.94 -14.72 9.68
C ALA A 84 31.49 -15.22 9.53
N ALA A 85 31.06 -16.19 10.34
CA ALA A 85 29.70 -16.69 10.32
C ALA A 85 28.67 -15.61 10.70
N LEU A 86 28.97 -14.76 11.69
CA LEU A 86 28.11 -13.63 12.08
C LEU A 86 27.96 -12.60 10.97
N VAL A 87 29.06 -12.24 10.29
CA VAL A 87 29.03 -11.28 9.18
C VAL A 87 28.23 -11.84 8.00
N VAL A 88 28.46 -13.10 7.62
CA VAL A 88 27.71 -13.75 6.54
C VAL A 88 26.22 -13.86 6.88
N GLY A 89 25.90 -14.27 8.11
CA GLY A 89 24.53 -14.32 8.59
C GLY A 89 23.85 -12.95 8.58
N ALA A 90 24.56 -11.89 8.98
CA ALA A 90 24.04 -10.53 8.96
C ALA A 90 23.79 -10.03 7.53
N LEU A 91 24.72 -10.27 6.59
CA LEU A 91 24.55 -9.90 5.19
C LEU A 91 23.36 -10.64 4.57
N PHE A 92 23.22 -11.94 4.84
CA PHE A 92 22.12 -12.74 4.34
C PHE A 92 20.76 -12.28 4.90
N GLY A 93 20.67 -12.10 6.22
CA GLY A 93 19.44 -11.63 6.88
C GLY A 93 19.03 -10.23 6.39
N PHE A 94 19.99 -9.32 6.24
CA PHE A 94 19.74 -7.99 5.71
C PHE A 94 19.29 -8.02 4.24
N GLY A 95 19.93 -8.86 3.41
CA GLY A 95 19.53 -9.05 2.01
C GLY A 95 18.11 -9.59 1.87
N ALA A 96 17.73 -10.57 2.69
CA ALA A 96 16.37 -11.11 2.71
C ALA A 96 15.33 -10.04 3.09
N PHE A 97 15.63 -9.20 4.06
CA PHE A 97 14.78 -8.08 4.45
C PHE A 97 14.60 -7.05 3.33
N LEU A 98 15.68 -6.68 2.65
CA LEU A 98 15.59 -5.77 1.50
C LEU A 98 14.74 -6.36 0.37
N ALA A 99 14.87 -7.66 0.09
CA ALA A 99 14.05 -8.34 -0.90
C ALA A 99 12.55 -8.30 -0.55
N GLN A 100 12.22 -8.48 0.74
CA GLN A 100 10.83 -8.36 1.22
C GLN A 100 10.31 -6.93 1.09
N MET A 101 11.11 -5.93 1.47
CA MET A 101 10.74 -4.51 1.31
C MET A 101 10.49 -4.16 -0.15
N TRP A 102 11.34 -4.64 -1.06
CA TRP A 102 11.16 -4.46 -2.49
C TRP A 102 9.88 -5.12 -3.00
N ALA A 103 9.61 -6.36 -2.59
CA ALA A 103 8.39 -7.08 -2.98
C ALA A 103 7.12 -6.31 -2.57
N ILE A 104 7.09 -5.75 -1.35
CA ILE A 104 5.98 -4.94 -0.87
C ILE A 104 5.82 -3.66 -1.70
N GLN A 105 6.91 -3.00 -2.08
CA GLN A 105 6.84 -1.80 -2.93
C GLN A 105 6.30 -2.12 -4.33
N VAL A 106 6.79 -3.20 -4.94
CA VAL A 106 6.31 -3.67 -6.25
C VAL A 106 4.83 -4.03 -6.20
N GLU A 107 4.38 -4.71 -5.14
CA GLU A 107 2.95 -5.03 -4.95
C GLU A 107 2.08 -3.78 -4.85
N ARG A 108 2.56 -2.76 -4.11
CA ARG A 108 1.86 -1.46 -4.02
C ARG A 108 1.81 -0.71 -5.34
N GLU A 109 2.89 -0.73 -6.11
CA GLU A 109 2.94 -0.13 -7.44
C GLU A 109 1.99 -0.84 -8.41
N ALA A 110 1.97 -2.18 -8.39
CA ALA A 110 1.06 -2.98 -9.20
C ALA A 110 -0.42 -2.68 -8.85
N GLY A 111 -0.76 -2.59 -7.56
CA GLY A 111 -2.11 -2.22 -7.12
C GLY A 111 -2.54 -0.83 -7.61
N ARG A 112 -1.64 0.17 -7.52
CA ARG A 112 -1.91 1.52 -8.04
C ARG A 112 -2.18 1.53 -9.55
N GLN A 113 -1.40 0.78 -10.32
CA GLN A 113 -1.62 0.66 -11.77
C GLN A 113 -2.97 0.02 -12.09
N GLU A 114 -3.36 -1.01 -11.35
CA GLU A 114 -4.66 -1.65 -11.52
C GLU A 114 -5.82 -0.67 -11.24
N ASP A 115 -5.71 0.13 -10.18
CA ASP A 115 -6.72 1.13 -9.83
C ASP A 115 -6.83 2.24 -10.89
N GLU A 116 -5.70 2.73 -11.41
CA GLU A 116 -5.69 3.69 -12.52
C GLU A 116 -6.33 3.11 -13.77
N TYR A 117 -6.01 1.86 -14.10
CA TYR A 117 -6.60 1.16 -15.24
C TYR A 117 -8.11 0.99 -15.08
N ARG A 118 -8.57 0.61 -13.88
CA ARG A 118 -10.01 0.51 -13.56
C ARG A 118 -10.72 1.87 -13.64
N LYS A 119 -10.06 2.97 -13.25
CA LYS A 119 -10.61 4.33 -13.41
C LYS A 119 -10.73 4.69 -14.89
N LEU A 120 -9.71 4.41 -15.69
CA LEU A 120 -9.71 4.67 -17.13
C LEU A 120 -10.83 3.89 -17.85
N LEU A 121 -11.00 2.61 -17.54
CA LEU A 121 -12.08 1.79 -18.11
C LEU A 121 -13.47 2.34 -17.76
N ARG A 122 -13.66 2.79 -16.51
CA ARG A 122 -14.91 3.44 -16.10
C ARG A 122 -15.17 4.74 -16.86
N ASP A 123 -14.16 5.59 -17.06
CA ASP A 123 -14.32 6.84 -17.83
C ASP A 123 -14.68 6.54 -19.30
N LEU A 124 -14.06 5.54 -19.91
CA LEU A 124 -14.37 5.13 -21.28
C LEU A 124 -15.81 4.63 -21.43
N ASP A 125 -16.30 3.80 -20.49
CA ASP A 125 -17.68 3.32 -20.50
C ASP A 125 -18.69 4.48 -20.36
N LEU A 126 -18.44 5.41 -19.43
CA LEU A 126 -19.26 6.60 -19.25
C LEU A 126 -19.30 7.47 -20.51
N ARG A 127 -18.16 7.65 -21.19
CA ARG A 127 -18.10 8.37 -22.47
C ARG A 127 -18.90 7.66 -23.54
N GLN A 128 -18.79 6.35 -23.68
CA GLN A 128 -19.55 5.56 -24.64
C GLN A 128 -21.07 5.73 -24.40
N GLN A 129 -21.51 5.55 -23.16
CA GLN A 129 -22.92 5.76 -22.80
C GLN A 129 -23.39 7.19 -23.11
N SER A 130 -22.54 8.20 -22.89
CA SER A 130 -22.87 9.60 -23.21
C SER A 130 -23.08 9.81 -24.71
N VAL A 131 -22.25 9.17 -25.55
CA VAL A 131 -22.35 9.24 -27.02
C VAL A 131 -23.60 8.52 -27.50
N GLU A 132 -23.90 7.33 -26.98
CA GLU A 132 -25.12 6.58 -27.32
C GLU A 132 -26.39 7.38 -26.97
N ARG A 133 -26.40 8.04 -25.80
CA ARG A 133 -27.50 8.93 -25.40
C ARG A 133 -27.66 10.11 -26.36
N LYS A 134 -26.56 10.71 -26.84
CA LYS A 134 -26.59 11.80 -27.83
C LYS A 134 -27.15 11.34 -29.17
N ILE A 135 -26.66 10.21 -29.70
CA ILE A 135 -27.15 9.62 -30.96
C ILE A 135 -28.65 9.36 -30.85
N ARG A 136 -29.10 8.69 -29.79
CA ARG A 136 -30.53 8.39 -29.57
C ARG A 136 -31.40 9.65 -29.52
N ARG A 137 -30.90 10.75 -28.94
CA ARG A 137 -31.61 12.03 -28.90
C ARG A 137 -31.74 12.65 -30.29
N GLU A 138 -30.68 12.62 -31.09
CA GLU A 138 -30.69 13.15 -32.47
C GLU A 138 -31.58 12.32 -33.39
N THR A 139 -31.54 10.98 -33.31
CA THR A 139 -32.45 10.11 -34.07
C THR A 139 -33.92 10.45 -33.80
N ARG A 140 -34.29 10.63 -32.52
CA ARG A 140 -35.66 11.02 -32.13
C ARG A 140 -36.06 12.44 -32.52
N ARG A 141 -35.10 13.32 -32.84
CA ARG A 141 -35.36 14.66 -33.38
C ARG A 141 -35.68 14.56 -34.87
N LEU A 142 -34.89 13.78 -35.60
CA LEU A 142 -35.09 13.54 -37.04
C LEU A 142 -36.42 12.83 -37.33
N GLU A 143 -36.85 11.89 -36.49
CA GLU A 143 -38.16 11.21 -36.66
C GLU A 143 -39.37 12.12 -36.43
N ARG A 144 -39.17 13.30 -35.82
CA ARG A 144 -40.25 14.24 -35.47
C ARG A 144 -40.34 15.48 -36.36
N GLY A 145 -39.34 15.73 -37.21
CA GLY A 145 -39.30 16.85 -38.14
C GLY A 145 -39.57 16.38 -39.56
#